data_AF-A0A413VTX5-F1
#
_entry.id   AF-A0A413VTX5-F1
#
_cell.length_a   1.000
_cell.length_b   1.000
_cell.length_c   1.000
_cell.angle_alpha   90.00
_cell.angle_beta   90.00
_cell.angle_gamma   90.00
#
_symmetry.space_group_name_H-M   'P 1'
#
loop_
_entity.id
_entity.type
_entity.pdbx_description
1 polymer ?
#
loop_
_entity_poly.entity_id
_entity_poly.type
_entity_poly.pdbx_seq_one_letter_code
_entity_poly.pdbx_strand_id
1 'polypeptide(L)'
;MKNNELEIIFKDNQGNNTMLWNNFIKNDEEHFDFDFKLKLSVFSVKTRLNATIQDIILFKDSLKDICHSKKGKSCFSPLGEFIKLDIVFIKNNTLNINGYIADRSIPQSNFSFSYILNDKDLIDWINELNKVIYDHFLLK
;
A
#
# COMPACT_ATOMS: atom_id res chain seq x y z
N MET A 1 -27.91 -1.56 -5.70
CA MET A 1 -26.62 -1.75 -6.37
C MET A 1 -25.56 -1.84 -5.29
N LYS A 2 -24.78 -2.93 -5.22
CA LYS A 2 -23.63 -2.96 -4.31
C LYS A 2 -22.68 -1.87 -4.78
N ASN A 3 -22.45 -0.83 -3.97
CA ASN A 3 -21.26 -0.03 -4.15
C ASN A 3 -20.11 -1.03 -4.05
N ASN A 4 -19.46 -1.34 -5.17
CA ASN A 4 -18.16 -1.97 -5.11
C ASN A 4 -17.24 -0.92 -4.50
N GLU A 5 -17.17 -0.87 -3.17
CA GLU A 5 -16.12 -0.13 -2.49
C GLU A 5 -14.80 -0.64 -3.07
N LEU A 6 -14.03 0.23 -3.70
CA LEU A 6 -12.74 -0.15 -4.26
C LEU A 6 -11.83 -0.56 -3.10
N GLU A 7 -11.30 -1.76 -3.19
CA GLU A 7 -10.40 -2.34 -2.20
C GLU A 7 -9.11 -2.75 -2.87
N ILE A 8 -7.99 -2.45 -2.23
CA ILE A 8 -6.68 -2.97 -2.64
C ILE A 8 -6.33 -4.08 -1.66
N ILE A 9 -6.37 -5.32 -2.15
CA ILE A 9 -6.02 -6.51 -1.36
C ILE A 9 -4.60 -6.93 -1.72
N PHE A 10 -3.76 -6.98 -0.70
CA PHE A 10 -2.37 -7.39 -0.78
C PHE A 10 -2.29 -8.80 -0.19
N LYS A 11 -1.91 -9.78 -1.01
CA LYS A 11 -1.77 -11.18 -0.61
C LYS A 11 -0.31 -11.53 -0.37
N ASP A 12 -0.03 -12.50 0.51
CA ASP A 12 1.29 -13.10 0.62
C ASP A 12 1.53 -14.17 -0.46
N ASN A 13 2.73 -14.77 -0.44
CA ASN A 13 3.14 -15.84 -1.35
C ASN A 13 2.34 -17.16 -1.19
N GLN A 14 1.52 -17.30 -0.15
CA GLN A 14 0.60 -18.42 0.05
C GLN A 14 -0.83 -18.08 -0.41
N GLY A 15 -1.05 -16.85 -0.87
CA GLY A 15 -2.35 -16.34 -1.30
C GLY A 15 -3.23 -15.84 -0.16
N ASN A 16 -2.72 -15.73 1.07
CA ASN A 16 -3.48 -15.18 2.20
C ASN A 16 -3.54 -13.66 2.09
N ASN A 17 -4.71 -13.07 2.35
CA ASN A 17 -4.85 -11.62 2.44
C ASN A 17 -4.11 -11.11 3.69
N THR A 18 -2.99 -10.42 3.48
CA THR A 18 -2.16 -9.88 4.58
C THR A 18 -2.41 -8.41 4.82
N MET A 19 -2.62 -7.62 3.76
CA MET A 19 -2.87 -6.19 3.87
C MET A 19 -4.06 -5.78 3.00
N LEU A 20 -4.85 -4.80 3.48
CA LEU A 20 -6.06 -4.32 2.82
C LEU A 20 -6.15 -2.81 2.99
N TRP A 21 -6.30 -2.09 1.87
CA TRP A 21 -6.63 -0.67 1.84
C TRP A 21 -8.02 -0.49 1.27
N ASN A 22 -8.91 0.19 1.99
CA ASN A 22 -10.28 0.42 1.54
C ASN A 22 -10.83 1.75 2.07
N ASN A 23 -12.11 2.04 1.80
CA ASN A 23 -12.79 3.24 2.27
C ASN A 23 -12.08 4.55 1.88
N PHE A 24 -11.64 4.65 0.62
CA PHE A 24 -10.99 5.84 0.08
C PHE A 24 -11.97 7.03 0.03
N ILE A 25 -11.66 8.10 0.76
CA ILE A 25 -12.48 9.30 0.87
C ILE A 25 -11.62 10.51 0.50
N LYS A 26 -11.92 11.15 -0.63
CA LYS A 26 -11.30 12.42 -1.04
C LYS A 26 -11.78 13.52 -0.09
N ASN A 27 -10.85 14.16 0.62
CA ASN A 27 -11.15 15.22 1.60
C ASN A 27 -11.15 16.60 0.93
N ASP A 28 -10.19 16.82 0.03
CA ASP A 28 -10.02 18.04 -0.76
C ASP A 28 -9.35 17.73 -2.11
N GLU A 29 -8.82 18.73 -2.82
CA GLU A 29 -8.16 18.56 -4.12
C GLU A 29 -6.81 17.83 -4.03
N GLU A 30 -6.19 17.78 -2.86
CA GLU A 30 -4.85 17.26 -2.65
C GLU A 30 -4.81 16.03 -1.72
N HIS A 31 -5.76 15.87 -0.81
CA HIS A 31 -5.72 14.88 0.27
C HIS A 31 -6.88 13.90 0.24
N PHE A 32 -6.61 12.69 0.72
CA PHE A 32 -7.61 11.66 0.94
C PHE A 32 -7.31 10.83 2.20
N ASP A 33 -8.37 10.27 2.76
CA ASP A 33 -8.29 9.27 3.81
C ASP A 33 -8.53 7.87 3.26
N PHE A 34 -7.97 6.86 3.93
CA PHE A 34 -8.30 5.46 3.68
C PHE A 34 -8.10 4.63 4.94
N ASP A 35 -8.84 3.53 5.02
CA ASP A 35 -8.66 2.53 6.08
C ASP A 35 -7.55 1.57 5.67
N PHE A 36 -6.56 1.41 6.55
CA PHE A 36 -5.47 0.47 6.42
C PHE A 36 -5.64 -0.68 7.41
N LYS A 37 -5.57 -1.91 6.90
CA LYS A 37 -5.59 -3.13 7.72
C LYS A 37 -4.42 -4.00 7.35
N LEU A 38 -3.74 -4.53 8.35
CA LEU A 38 -2.67 -5.52 8.22
C LEU A 38 -2.97 -6.66 9.20
N LYS A 39 -2.94 -7.89 8.71
CA LYS A 39 -3.10 -9.10 9.52
C LYS A 39 -1.95 -10.04 9.22
N LEU A 40 -1.11 -10.25 10.21
CA LEU A 40 -0.01 -11.20 10.18
C LEU A 40 -0.22 -12.26 11.28
N SER A 41 0.62 -13.29 11.29
CA SER A 41 0.52 -14.39 12.26
C SER A 41 0.72 -13.94 13.71
N VAL A 42 1.50 -12.88 13.94
CA VAL A 42 1.89 -12.42 15.28
C VAL A 42 1.09 -11.21 15.75
N PHE A 43 0.62 -10.37 14.84
CA PHE A 43 -0.13 -9.16 15.18
C PHE A 43 -1.07 -8.72 14.06
N SER A 44 -2.03 -7.87 14.42
CA SER A 44 -2.90 -7.19 13.48
C SER A 44 -2.98 -5.70 13.77
N VAL A 45 -2.98 -4.89 12.72
CA VAL A 45 -3.17 -3.45 12.80
C VAL A 45 -4.41 -3.07 12.00
N LYS A 46 -5.22 -2.16 12.56
CA LYS A 46 -6.26 -1.43 11.82
C LYS A 46 -6.14 0.04 12.20
N THR A 47 -5.97 0.90 11.21
CA THR A 47 -5.87 2.35 11.41
C THR A 47 -6.44 3.09 10.21
N ARG A 48 -6.77 4.37 10.39
CA ARG A 48 -7.18 5.27 9.31
C ARG A 48 -6.02 6.21 9.01
N LEU A 49 -5.57 6.24 7.76
CA LEU A 49 -4.43 7.02 7.30
C LEU A 49 -4.91 8.15 6.40
N ASN A 50 -4.19 9.26 6.44
CA ASN A 50 -4.29 10.34 5.47
C ASN A 50 -3.08 10.29 4.52
N ALA A 51 -3.29 10.63 3.25
CA ALA A 51 -2.22 10.75 2.27
C ALA A 51 -2.56 11.82 1.24
N THR A 52 -1.54 12.33 0.55
CA THR A 52 -1.79 13.18 -0.62
C THR A 52 -2.07 12.30 -1.84
N ILE A 53 -2.91 12.80 -2.75
CA ILE A 53 -3.17 12.18 -4.06
C ILE A 53 -1.84 12.04 -4.83
N GLN A 54 -0.91 12.99 -4.65
CA GLN A 54 0.42 12.90 -5.24
C GLN A 54 1.24 11.73 -4.68
N ASP A 55 1.18 11.45 -3.37
CA ASP A 55 1.91 10.33 -2.75
C ASP A 55 1.51 8.99 -3.36
N ILE A 56 0.21 8.75 -3.55
CA ILE A 56 -0.28 7.48 -4.12
C ILE A 56 0.03 7.38 -5.62
N ILE A 57 -0.01 8.48 -6.36
CA ILE A 57 0.38 8.52 -7.79
C ILE A 57 1.87 8.18 -7.93
N LEU A 58 2.74 8.89 -7.21
CA LEU A 58 4.19 8.67 -7.23
C LEU A 58 4.55 7.26 -6.79
N PHE A 59 3.90 6.77 -5.73
CA PHE A 59 4.10 5.40 -5.28
C PHE A 59 3.76 4.40 -6.39
N LYS A 60 2.57 4.49 -6.98
CA LYS A 60 2.14 3.60 -8.07
C LYS A 60 3.06 3.68 -9.29
N ASP A 61 3.53 4.87 -9.69
CA ASP A 61 4.46 4.99 -10.81
C ASP A 61 5.84 4.40 -10.48
N SER A 62 6.34 4.58 -9.25
CA SER A 62 7.57 3.92 -8.82
C SER A 62 7.47 2.38 -8.78
N LEU A 63 6.28 1.83 -8.50
CA LEU A 63 6.04 0.38 -8.59
C LEU A 63 6.11 -0.11 -10.04
N LYS A 64 5.57 0.66 -10.99
CA LYS A 64 5.69 0.36 -12.43
C LYS A 64 7.16 0.31 -12.85
N ASP A 65 7.95 1.29 -12.41
CA ASP A 65 9.37 1.37 -12.75
C ASP A 65 10.15 0.16 -12.25
N ILE A 66 9.91 -0.28 -11.01
CA ILE A 66 10.58 -1.47 -10.45
C ILE A 66 10.09 -2.75 -11.12
N CYS A 67 8.78 -2.83 -11.40
CA CYS A 67 8.20 -3.97 -12.12
C CYS A 67 8.80 -4.12 -13.52
N HIS A 68 9.04 -3.00 -14.22
CA HIS A 68 9.58 -3.00 -15.57
C HIS A 68 11.10 -3.20 -15.59
N SER A 69 11.82 -2.47 -14.74
CA SER A 69 13.29 -2.52 -14.70
C SER A 69 13.83 -3.75 -13.98
N LYS A 70 12.99 -4.46 -13.21
CA LYS A 70 13.37 -5.62 -12.38
C LYS A 70 14.55 -5.29 -11.46
N LYS A 71 14.57 -4.06 -10.91
CA LYS A 71 15.59 -3.55 -9.98
C LYS A 71 15.07 -2.34 -9.21
N GLY A 72 15.72 -2.02 -8.09
CA GLY A 72 15.46 -0.79 -7.33
C GLY A 72 14.52 -0.97 -6.14
N LYS A 73 14.07 0.17 -5.61
CA LYS A 73 13.21 0.26 -4.43
C LYS A 73 12.12 1.31 -4.61
N SER A 74 10.93 1.04 -4.09
CA SER A 74 9.80 1.95 -4.00
C SER A 74 9.45 2.11 -2.53
N CYS A 75 8.95 3.29 -2.18
CA CYS A 75 8.58 3.62 -0.82
C CYS A 75 7.22 4.31 -0.83
N PHE A 76 6.32 3.86 0.04
CA PHE A 76 5.12 4.59 0.42
C PHE A 76 5.26 5.03 1.88
N SER A 77 5.31 6.34 2.09
CA SER A 77 5.47 6.95 3.41
C SER A 77 4.73 8.29 3.44
N PRO A 78 3.39 8.28 3.51
CA PRO A 78 2.62 9.51 3.52
C PRO A 78 3.05 10.43 4.67
N LEU A 79 3.11 11.73 4.41
CA LEU A 79 3.63 12.69 5.37
C LEU A 79 2.75 12.77 6.62
N GLY A 80 3.36 12.84 7.80
CA GLY A 80 2.62 12.95 9.07
C GLY A 80 2.00 11.62 9.53
N GLU A 81 2.16 10.55 8.75
CA GLU A 81 1.66 9.24 9.10
C GLU A 81 2.72 8.35 9.74
N PHE A 82 2.23 7.41 10.55
CA PHE A 82 3.06 6.50 11.32
C PHE A 82 3.27 5.18 10.59
N ILE A 83 3.23 5.20 9.26
CA ILE A 83 3.43 4.03 8.41
C ILE A 83 4.49 4.30 7.34
N LYS A 84 5.27 3.26 7.07
CA LYS A 84 6.16 3.21 5.92
C LYS A 84 6.12 1.82 5.30
N LEU A 85 6.09 1.75 3.98
CA LEU A 85 6.22 0.51 3.21
C LEU A 85 7.36 0.67 2.20
N ASP A 86 8.40 -0.15 2.34
CA ASP A 86 9.49 -0.27 1.39
C ASP A 86 9.31 -1.54 0.56
N ILE A 87 9.35 -1.41 -0.76
CA ILE A 87 9.21 -2.50 -1.72
C ILE A 87 10.51 -2.58 -2.52
N VAL A 88 11.22 -3.69 -2.39
CA VAL A 88 12.54 -3.86 -2.98
C VAL A 88 12.54 -5.07 -3.89
N PHE A 89 12.93 -4.88 -5.15
CA PHE A 89 13.12 -6.01 -6.05
C PHE A 89 14.34 -6.81 -5.62
N ILE A 90 14.16 -8.12 -5.49
CA ILE A 90 15.23 -9.08 -5.20
C ILE A 90 15.36 -10.04 -6.40
N LYS A 91 16.17 -11.09 -6.30
CA LYS A 91 16.41 -12.01 -7.43
C LYS A 91 15.17 -12.84 -7.80
N ASN A 92 15.19 -13.46 -8.99
CA ASN A 92 14.21 -14.46 -9.44
C ASN A 92 12.74 -13.96 -9.47
N ASN A 93 12.49 -12.74 -9.94
CA ASN A 93 11.14 -12.16 -10.04
C ASN A 93 10.40 -12.08 -8.70
N THR A 94 11.14 -11.96 -7.61
CA THR A 94 10.57 -11.78 -6.27
C THR A 94 10.85 -10.38 -5.74
N LEU A 95 9.97 -9.91 -4.87
CA LEU A 95 10.09 -8.63 -4.18
C LEU A 95 10.04 -8.88 -2.68
N ASN A 96 10.80 -8.09 -1.93
CA ASN A 96 10.69 -8.01 -0.49
C ASN A 96 9.88 -6.77 -0.10
N ILE A 97 8.83 -6.97 0.69
CA ILE A 97 7.98 -5.92 1.24
C ILE A 97 8.35 -5.77 2.70
N ASN A 98 8.87 -4.62 3.08
CA ASN A 98 9.18 -4.29 4.46
C ASN A 98 8.25 -3.17 4.91
N GLY A 99 7.52 -3.41 5.98
CA GLY A 99 6.64 -2.40 6.56
C GLY A 99 7.05 -2.03 7.97
N TYR A 100 6.79 -0.77 8.30
CA TYR A 100 6.99 -0.20 9.61
C TYR A 100 5.72 0.54 9.99
N ILE A 101 5.18 0.25 11.17
CA ILE A 101 4.02 0.94 11.72
C ILE A 101 4.36 1.34 13.16
N ALA A 102 4.40 2.64 13.42
CA ALA A 102 4.55 3.17 14.77
C ALA A 102 3.18 3.39 15.42
N ASP A 103 3.13 3.22 16.74
CA ASP A 103 1.95 3.59 17.51
C ASP A 103 1.85 5.12 17.63
N ARG A 104 0.69 5.68 17.27
CA ARG A 104 0.44 7.13 17.35
C ARG A 104 0.47 7.66 18.79
N SER A 105 0.13 6.80 19.76
CA SER A 105 0.11 7.14 21.18
C SER A 105 1.44 6.88 21.88
N ILE A 106 2.27 5.98 21.32
CA ILE A 106 3.58 5.61 21.87
C ILE A 106 4.60 5.56 20.72
N PRO A 107 5.22 6.69 20.33
CA PRO A 107 6.06 6.77 19.13
C PRO A 107 7.28 5.83 19.14
N GLN A 108 7.71 5.38 20.33
CA GLN A 108 8.82 4.45 20.51
C GLN A 108 8.42 2.98 20.29
N SER A 109 7.12 2.68 20.28
CA SER A 109 6.59 1.35 19.96
C SER A 109 6.35 1.26 18.47
N ASN A 110 7.02 0.30 17.83
CA ASN A 110 6.85 0.03 16.41
C ASN A 110 6.67 -1.47 16.15
N PHE A 111 5.81 -1.75 15.18
CA PHE A 111 5.70 -3.05 14.56
C PHE A 111 6.41 -2.99 13.22
N SER A 112 7.35 -3.90 13.03
CA SER A 112 7.95 -4.14 11.73
C SER A 112 7.47 -5.48 11.18
N PHE A 113 7.36 -5.55 9.85
CA PHE A 113 7.05 -6.78 9.16
C PHE A 113 7.82 -6.88 7.85
N SER A 114 8.02 -8.12 7.41
CA SER A 114 8.68 -8.42 6.15
C SER A 114 8.04 -9.65 5.53
N TYR A 115 7.73 -9.60 4.24
CA TYR A 115 7.31 -10.77 3.47
C TYR A 115 7.70 -10.65 2.00
N ILE A 116 7.77 -11.81 1.35
CA ILE A 116 8.18 -11.94 -0.06
C ILE A 116 6.95 -12.07 -0.94
N LEU A 117 7.01 -11.43 -2.11
CA LEU A 117 6.00 -11.49 -3.17
C LEU A 117 6.59 -11.86 -4.50
N ASN A 118 5.75 -12.36 -5.40
CA ASN A 118 6.10 -12.52 -6.79
C ASN A 118 5.76 -11.24 -7.56
N ASP A 119 6.43 -11.02 -8.68
CA ASP A 119 6.19 -9.86 -9.55
C ASP A 119 4.78 -9.82 -10.16
N LYS A 120 4.10 -10.97 -10.27
CA LYS A 120 2.68 -11.03 -10.68
C LYS A 120 1.77 -10.31 -9.69
N ASP A 121 1.98 -10.51 -8.39
CA ASP A 121 1.16 -9.88 -7.35
C ASP A 121 1.37 -8.35 -7.36
N LEU A 122 2.58 -7.89 -7.70
CA LEU A 122 2.87 -6.46 -7.87
C LEU A 122 2.08 -5.83 -9.03
N ILE A 123 1.90 -6.56 -10.14
CA ILE A 123 1.11 -6.08 -11.28
C ILE A 123 -0.36 -5.88 -10.85
N ASP A 124 -0.90 -6.80 -10.06
CA ASP A 124 -2.25 -6.66 -9.51
C ASP A 124 -2.37 -5.42 -8.62
N TRP A 125 -1.38 -5.15 -7.76
CA TRP A 125 -1.37 -3.94 -6.93
C TRP A 125 -1.35 -2.67 -7.77
N ILE A 126 -0.52 -2.62 -8.83
CA ILE A 126 -0.47 -1.49 -9.75
C ILE A 126 -1.82 -1.27 -10.41
N ASN A 127 -2.51 -2.33 -10.82
CA ASN A 127 -3.81 -2.24 -11.46
C ASN A 127 -4.88 -1.72 -10.50
N GLU A 128 -4.94 -2.22 -9.27
CA GLU A 128 -5.89 -1.75 -8.26
C GLU A 128 -5.62 -0.30 -7.84
N LEU A 129 -4.34 0.09 -7.68
CA LEU A 129 -3.95 1.48 -7.43
C LEU A 129 -4.38 2.41 -8.58
N ASN A 130 -4.19 1.99 -9.84
CA ASN A 130 -4.66 2.78 -11.00
C ASN A 130 -6.17 2.99 -10.98
N LYS A 131 -6.96 1.95 -10.67
CA LYS A 131 -8.43 2.05 -10.58
C LYS A 131 -8.84 3.06 -9.51
N VAL A 132 -8.28 2.92 -8.30
CA VAL A 132 -8.56 3.85 -7.19
C VAL A 132 -8.24 5.29 -7.59
N ILE A 133 -7.06 5.53 -8.16
CA ILE A 133 -6.65 6.87 -8.58
C ILE A 133 -7.62 7.46 -9.61
N TYR A 134 -7.96 6.68 -10.63
CA TYR A 134 -8.82 7.14 -11.71
C TYR A 134 -10.25 7.41 -11.23
N ASP A 135 -10.85 6.45 -10.53
CA ASP A 135 -12.26 6.49 -10.14
C ASP A 135 -12.55 7.44 -8.97
N HIS A 136 -11.59 7.66 -8.07
CA HIS A 136 -11.80 8.47 -6.86
C HIS A 136 -11.17 9.85 -6.92
N PHE A 137 -10.09 10.05 -7.67
CA PHE A 137 -9.33 11.30 -7.63
C PHE A 137 -9.38 12.08 -8.94
N LEU A 138 -9.48 11.41 -10.09
CA LEU A 138 -9.42 12.06 -11.41
C LEU A 138 -10.78 12.22 -12.10
N LEU A 139 -11.76 11.33 -11.85
CA LEU A 139 -13.10 11.39 -12.45
C LEU A 139 -14.15 12.15 -11.62
N LYS A 140 -13.83 12.56 -10.39
CA LYS A 140 -14.72 13.29 -9.46
C LYS A 140 -14.21 14.68 -9.16
#